data_AF-A0A222G9C0-F1
#
_entry.id   AF-A0A222G9C0-F1
#
_cell.length_a   1.000
_cell.length_b   1.000
_cell.length_c   1.000
_cell.angle_alpha   90.00
_cell.angle_beta   90.00
_cell.angle_gamma   90.00
#
_symmetry.space_group_name_H-M   'P 1'
#
loop_
_entity.id
_entity.type
_entity.pdbx_description
1 polymer ?
#
loop_
_entity_poly.entity_id
_entity_poly.type
_entity_poly.pdbx_seq_one_letter_code
_entity_poly.pdbx_strand_id
1 'polypeptide(L)' 'MIMGCVFLGDVHGSSGWGGLASSQGMQNSKNEALEKASDLGATHIVWSNISGGYSPSAFGKAYKCK' A
#
# COMPACT_ATOMS: atom_id res chain seq x y z
N MET A 1 2.84 -9.99 -17.73
CA MET A 1 4.10 -9.23 -17.69
C MET A 1 3.75 -7.80 -18.06
N ILE A 2 3.86 -6.82 -17.15
CA ILE A 2 3.66 -5.42 -17.53
C ILE A 2 4.99 -5.00 -18.17
N MET A 3 5.04 -4.95 -19.50
CA MET A 3 6.25 -4.60 -20.24
C MET A 3 6.77 -3.25 -19.74
N GLY A 4 8.00 -3.24 -19.19
CA GLY A 4 8.64 -2.02 -18.68
C GLY A 4 8.57 -1.80 -17.16
N CYS A 5 7.91 -2.69 -16.39
CA CYS A 5 7.84 -2.58 -14.93
C CYS A 5 8.61 -3.68 -14.21
N VAL A 6 9.54 -3.29 -13.34
CA VAL A 6 10.31 -4.20 -12.48
C VAL A 6 9.61 -4.31 -11.13
N PHE A 7 9.34 -5.54 -10.67
CA PHE A 7 8.88 -5.77 -9.31
C PHE A 7 10.01 -5.48 -8.32
N LEU A 8 9.74 -4.63 -7.33
CA LEU A 8 10.72 -4.22 -6.33
C LEU A 8 10.51 -4.90 -4.97
N GLY A 9 9.27 -5.24 -4.64
CA GLY A 9 8.95 -5.88 -3.37
C GLY A 9 7.48 -5.76 -3.00
N ASP A 10 7.08 -6.51 -1.99
CA ASP A 10 5.77 -6.39 -1.36
C ASP A 10 5.80 -5.24 -0.34
N VAL A 11 4.75 -4.43 -0.32
CA VAL A 11 4.55 -3.33 0.62
C VAL A 11 3.27 -3.53 1.39
N HIS A 12 3.31 -3.21 2.68
CA HIS A 12 2.15 -3.27 3.54
C HIS A 12 2.09 -2.05 4.44
N GLY A 13 0.90 -1.60 4.77
CA GLY A 13 0.68 -0.56 5.75
C GLY A 13 -0.53 -0.91 6.61
N SER A 14 -0.54 -0.41 7.84
CA SER A 14 -1.59 -0.73 8.80
C SER A 14 -1.85 0.45 9.71
N SER A 15 -3.09 0.65 10.10
CA SER A 15 -3.43 1.76 10.99
C SER A 15 -4.18 1.27 12.22
N GLY A 16 -3.81 1.82 13.38
CA GLY A 16 -4.56 1.64 14.63
C GLY A 16 -5.90 2.39 14.65
N TRP A 17 -6.15 3.26 13.66
CA TRP A 17 -7.37 4.05 13.55
C TRP A 17 -8.49 3.25 12.87
N GLY A 18 -9.08 2.30 13.58
CA GLY A 18 -10.21 1.50 13.10
C GLY A 18 -11.58 1.97 13.58
N GLY A 19 -12.63 1.23 13.23
CA GLY A 19 -14.00 1.47 13.68
C GLY A 19 -14.59 2.75 13.10
N LEU A 20 -14.98 3.71 13.95
CA LEU A 20 -15.53 5.01 13.53
C LEU A 20 -14.57 5.82 12.66
N ALA A 21 -13.25 5.61 12.82
CA ALA A 21 -12.20 6.27 12.04
C ALA A 21 -11.64 5.38 10.92
N SER A 22 -12.32 4.28 10.56
CA SER A 22 -11.86 3.32 9.55
C SER A 22 -11.48 3.96 8.21
N SER A 23 -12.20 5.01 7.79
CA SER A 23 -11.86 5.76 6.57
C SER A 23 -10.47 6.40 6.66
N GLN A 24 -10.18 7.09 7.77
CA GLN A 24 -8.86 7.69 8.01
C GLN A 24 -7.78 6.62 8.19
N GLY A 25 -8.10 5.53 8.88
CA GLY A 25 -7.18 4.40 9.03
C GLY A 25 -6.82 3.73 7.72
N MET A 26 -7.77 3.58 6.79
CA MET A 26 -7.50 3.08 5.44
C MET A 26 -6.59 4.03 4.67
N GLN A 27 -6.82 5.34 4.76
CA GLN A 27 -5.96 6.35 4.15
C GLN A 27 -4.53 6.27 4.71
N ASN A 28 -4.39 6.20 6.03
CA ASN A 28 -3.08 6.09 6.70
C ASN A 28 -2.37 4.79 6.31
N SER A 29 -3.09 3.66 6.25
CA SER A 29 -2.52 2.36 5.84
C SER A 29 -2.02 2.41 4.40
N LYS A 30 -2.74 3.08 3.50
CA LYS A 30 -2.29 3.30 2.12
C LYS A 30 -1.07 4.20 2.07
N ASN A 31 -1.05 5.30 2.82
CA ASN A 31 0.08 6.21 2.88
C ASN A 31 1.34 5.50 3.36
N GLU A 32 1.27 4.71 4.43
CA GLU A 32 2.43 3.95 4.92
C GLU A 32 2.96 2.95 3.86
N ALA A 33 2.06 2.25 3.16
CA ALA A 33 2.45 1.36 2.08
C ALA A 33 3.03 2.12 0.86
N LEU A 34 2.56 3.34 0.60
CA LEU A 34 3.11 4.24 -0.42
C LEU A 34 4.50 4.75 -0.06
N GLU A 35 4.72 5.14 1.18
CA GLU A 35 6.03 5.56 1.68
C GLU A 35 7.04 4.43 1.56
N LYS A 36 6.69 3.21 2.00
CA LYS A 36 7.53 2.02 1.81
C LYS A 36 7.82 1.73 0.34
N ALA A 37 6.85 1.91 -0.56
CA ALA A 37 7.08 1.74 -1.98
C ALA A 37 8.00 2.81 -2.54
N SER A 38 7.87 4.06 -2.08
CA SER A 38 8.74 5.17 -2.44
C SER A 38 10.18 4.93 -1.96
N ASP A 39 10.38 4.40 -0.75
CA ASP A 39 11.69 4.01 -0.22
C ASP A 39 12.35 2.91 -1.06
N LEU A 40 11.56 2.00 -1.61
CA LEU A 40 12.03 0.99 -2.58
C LEU A 40 12.33 1.58 -3.98
N GLY A 41 12.00 2.85 -4.22
CA GLY A 41 12.12 3.51 -5.52
C GLY A 41 11.05 3.06 -6.53
N ALA A 42 9.92 2.58 -6.04
CA ALA A 42 8.77 2.21 -6.86
C ALA A 42 8.03 3.45 -7.34
N THR A 43 7.51 3.37 -8.56
CA THR A 43 6.67 4.42 -9.16
C THR A 43 5.20 4.02 -9.16
N HIS A 44 4.92 2.72 -9.03
CA HIS A 44 3.59 2.15 -9.10
C HIS A 44 3.39 1.12 -7.99
N ILE A 45 2.17 1.05 -7.47
CA ILE A 45 1.75 0.00 -6.54
C ILE A 45 0.52 -0.67 -7.10
N VAL A 46 0.55 -2.00 -7.15
CA VAL A 46 -0.63 -2.82 -7.42
C VAL A 46 -1.17 -3.32 -6.09
N TRP A 47 -2.27 -2.72 -5.64
CA TRP A 47 -2.93 -3.12 -4.40
C TRP A 47 -3.52 -4.52 -4.54
N SER A 48 -3.14 -5.40 -3.64
CA SER A 48 -3.62 -6.80 -3.59
C SER A 48 -4.80 -6.94 -2.63
N ASN A 49 -4.74 -6.24 -1.50
CA ASN A 49 -5.83 -6.24 -0.53
C ASN A 49 -5.87 -4.90 0.20
N ILE A 50 -7.05 -4.31 0.33
CA ILE A 50 -7.28 -3.15 1.18
C ILE A 50 -8.47 -3.49 2.04
N SER A 51 -8.22 -3.68 3.34
CA SER A 51 -9.26 -4.02 4.31
C SER A 51 -9.55 -2.83 5.19
N GLY A 52 -10.81 -2.40 5.17
CA GLY A 52 -11.36 -1.43 6.12
C GLY A 52 -12.10 -2.15 7.24
N GLY A 53 -12.09 -1.59 8.44
CA GLY A 53 -12.78 -2.18 9.59
C GLY A 53 -12.20 -1.72 10.93
N TYR A 54 -12.15 -2.65 11.88
CA TYR A 54 -11.54 -2.40 13.19
C TYR A 54 -10.00 -2.32 13.12
N SER A 55 -9.39 -2.94 12.12
CA SER A 55 -7.94 -2.88 11.88
C SER A 55 -7.68 -2.61 10.40
N PRO A 56 -7.71 -1.33 9.98
CA PRO A 56 -7.41 -0.95 8.62
C PRO A 56 -6.01 -1.43 8.20
N SER A 57 -5.93 -2.05 7.03
CA SER A 57 -4.68 -2.53 6.45
C SER A 57 -4.70 -2.44 4.93
N ALA A 58 -3.54 -2.19 4.35
CA ALA A 58 -3.33 -2.14 2.92
C ALA A 58 -2.11 -2.98 2.55
N PHE A 59 -2.29 -3.88 1.59
CA PHE A 59 -1.24 -4.74 1.05
C PHE A 59 -1.14 -4.51 -0.44
N GLY A 60 0.07 -4.32 -0.94
CA GLY A 60 0.34 -4.07 -2.34
C GLY A 60 1.68 -4.61 -2.78
N LYS A 61 1.86 -4.69 -4.09
CA LYS A 61 3.12 -5.02 -4.73
C LYS A 61 3.68 -3.77 -5.38
N ALA A 62 4.92 -3.43 -5.05
CA ALA A 62 5.60 -2.25 -5.53
C ALA A 62 6.36 -2.56 -6.83
N TYR A 63 6.18 -1.69 -7.82
CA TYR A 63 6.78 -1.81 -9.15
C TYR A 63 7.44 -0.49 -9.56
N LYS A 64 8.58 -0.61 -10.24
CA LYS A 64 9.23 0.50 -10.92
C LYS A 64 9.03 0.35 -12.41
N CYS A 65 8.11 1.14 -12.94
CA CYS A 65 7.94 1.31 -14.37
C CYS A 65 8.83 2.47 -14.83
N LYS A 66 9.55 2.27 -15.94
CA LYS A 66 10.30 3.34 -16.62
C LYS A 66 9.39 4.13 -17.56
#